data_AF-A0AAN4YSA1-F1
#
_entry.id   AF-A0AAN4YSA1-F1
#
_cell.length_a   1.000
_cell.length_b   1.000
_cell.length_c   1.000
_cell.angle_alpha   90.00
_cell.angle_beta   90.00
_cell.angle_gamma   90.00
#
_symmetry.space_group_name_H-M   'P 1'
#
loop_
_entity.id
_entity.type
_entity.pdbx_description
1 polymer ?
#
loop_
_entity_poly.entity_id
_entity_poly.type
_entity_poly.pdbx_seq_one_letter_code
_entity_poly.pdbx_strand_id
1 'polypeptide(L)'
;MRGYEFLSVLPLVAASWALPGSTPASVGRRQLPKNPTGVKTLTTANNVTIRYKEPGAEGVCETTPGVKSYSGYVDTSPESHTFFWFFEARHNPETAPITLWLNGGPGSDSLIGLFEGLLDARYKIANGSVNGVQLNFNSLGIINGIIDEAIQDPTPPSYYNKFLAKDSVMDAIGVNINYTQSNNDVYYAFQQTGDFVWPNFIEDLEEILALPVRVSLIYGDADYICNWFGGQAVSLAANYSQAAQFRSAGYTPLKVNGVEYGETREYGNFSFTRVYEAGHEVPYYQPIASLQLFNRTIFGWDIAEGQKKIWPSYKTNGTATATHTQSSVPLPTATSMSSVNMA
;
A
#
# COMPACT_ATOMS: atom_id res chain seq x y z
N MET A 1 -3.99 33.00 63.87
CA MET A 1 -4.31 34.09 62.93
C MET A 1 -3.77 33.69 61.56
N ARG A 2 -4.68 33.54 60.57
CA ARG A 2 -4.57 33.59 59.07
C ARG A 2 -3.23 33.19 58.40
N GLY A 3 -3.17 32.41 57.30
CA GLY A 3 -4.19 31.94 56.34
C GLY A 3 -3.67 30.76 55.48
N TYR A 4 -4.52 29.79 55.12
CA TYR A 4 -5.34 29.69 53.89
C TYR A 4 -4.51 29.33 52.65
N GLU A 5 -4.43 28.05 52.24
CA GLU A 5 -5.40 27.25 51.45
C GLU A 5 -5.17 27.36 49.94
N PHE A 6 -4.53 26.32 49.36
CA PHE A 6 -4.42 26.10 47.91
C PHE A 6 -4.51 24.59 47.57
N LEU A 7 -5.33 23.84 48.33
CA LEU A 7 -5.46 22.37 48.16
C LEU A 7 -6.90 21.86 48.31
N SER A 8 -7.90 22.72 48.09
CA SER A 8 -9.33 22.40 48.31
C SER A 8 -10.21 22.49 47.06
N VAL A 9 -9.65 22.43 45.83
CA VAL A 9 -10.46 22.42 44.60
C VAL A 9 -9.96 21.37 43.59
N LEU A 10 -10.04 20.09 43.93
CA LEU A 10 -9.84 18.99 42.98
C LEU A 10 -10.63 17.67 43.27
N PRO A 11 -11.75 17.65 44.03
CA PRO A 11 -12.64 16.47 44.00
C PRO A 11 -14.05 16.69 43.44
N LEU A 12 -14.35 17.79 42.73
CA LEU A 12 -15.73 18.15 42.34
C LEU A 12 -16.11 18.03 40.85
N VAL A 13 -15.34 17.30 40.03
CA VAL A 13 -15.73 17.02 38.61
C VAL A 13 -15.82 15.52 38.28
N ALA A 14 -15.60 14.62 39.23
CA ALA A 14 -15.66 13.16 38.99
C ALA A 14 -16.93 12.48 39.56
N ALA A 15 -18.07 13.18 39.60
CA ALA A 15 -19.33 12.62 40.13
C ALA A 15 -20.56 13.04 39.30
N SER A 16 -20.65 12.50 38.09
CA SER A 16 -21.84 12.33 37.24
C SER A 16 -21.28 11.81 35.92
N TRP A 17 -21.39 10.54 35.53
CA TRP A 17 -22.58 9.75 35.27
C TRP A 17 -22.32 8.28 35.61
N ALA A 18 -22.85 7.79 36.72
CA ALA A 18 -22.98 6.36 36.97
C ALA A 18 -24.46 6.01 36.82
N LEU A 19 -24.82 5.45 35.65
CA LEU A 19 -26.09 4.74 35.49
C LEU A 19 -25.95 3.37 36.18
N PRO A 20 -26.81 3.00 37.14
CA PRO A 20 -26.79 1.68 37.73
C PRO A 20 -27.50 0.70 36.78
N GLY A 21 -26.75 -0.16 36.09
CA GLY A 21 -27.38 -1.20 35.27
C GLY A 21 -26.55 -1.89 34.18
N SER A 22 -25.30 -1.48 33.91
CA SER A 22 -24.44 -2.27 33.04
C SER A 22 -23.55 -3.18 33.88
N THR A 23 -23.84 -4.48 33.89
CA THR A 23 -22.80 -5.48 34.14
C THR A 23 -21.56 -5.06 33.34
N PRO A 24 -20.34 -5.07 33.92
CA PRO A 24 -19.15 -4.87 33.12
C PRO A 24 -19.27 -5.87 31.99
N ALA A 25 -19.25 -5.40 30.74
CA ALA A 25 -19.00 -6.30 29.64
C ALA A 25 -17.71 -7.00 30.04
N SER A 26 -17.81 -8.29 30.38
CA SER A 26 -16.67 -9.17 30.43
C SER A 26 -16.06 -9.02 29.05
N VAL A 27 -15.05 -8.16 28.94
CA VAL A 27 -14.08 -8.24 27.87
C VAL A 27 -13.44 -9.58 28.14
N GLY A 28 -14.07 -10.64 27.60
CA GLY A 28 -13.50 -11.97 27.67
C GLY A 28 -12.08 -11.79 27.18
N ARG A 29 -11.10 -12.15 28.00
CA ARG A 29 -9.70 -12.14 27.58
C ARG A 29 -9.70 -12.83 26.23
N ARG A 30 -9.48 -12.06 25.16
CA ARG A 30 -9.34 -12.59 23.80
C ARG A 30 -8.28 -13.67 23.98
N GLN A 31 -8.64 -14.93 23.78
CA GLN A 31 -7.66 -16.01 23.89
C GLN A 31 -6.54 -15.62 22.95
N LEU A 32 -5.34 -15.36 23.50
CA LEU A 32 -4.18 -15.13 22.66
C LEU A 32 -4.05 -16.38 21.79
N PRO A 33 -4.00 -16.21 20.45
CA PRO A 33 -3.79 -17.35 19.57
C PRO A 33 -2.60 -18.18 20.04
N LYS A 34 -2.71 -19.50 19.90
CA LYS A 34 -1.60 -20.39 20.26
C LYS A 34 -0.36 -20.00 19.45
N ASN A 35 0.82 -20.12 20.04
CA ASN A 35 2.08 -19.92 19.30
C ASN A 35 2.11 -20.80 18.05
N PRO A 36 2.53 -20.25 16.89
CA PRO A 36 2.62 -21.01 15.66
C PRO A 36 3.57 -22.19 15.84
N THR A 37 3.22 -23.31 15.24
CA THR A 37 4.03 -24.53 15.26
C THR A 37 4.86 -24.67 13.98
N GLY A 38 6.00 -25.37 14.07
CA GLY A 38 6.83 -25.65 12.89
C GLY A 38 7.57 -24.44 12.30
N VAL A 39 7.71 -23.34 13.06
CA VAL A 39 8.48 -22.16 12.64
C VAL A 39 9.95 -22.53 12.45
N LYS A 40 10.51 -22.18 11.30
CA LYS A 40 11.93 -22.33 10.97
C LYS A 40 12.68 -21.05 11.33
N THR A 41 13.97 -21.17 11.64
CA THR A 41 14.84 -20.03 11.96
C THR A 41 16.07 -20.02 11.06
N LEU A 42 16.43 -18.82 10.57
CA LEU A 42 17.66 -18.54 9.84
C LEU A 42 18.37 -17.36 10.51
N THR A 43 19.68 -17.42 10.69
CA THR A 43 20.49 -16.27 11.08
C THR A 43 21.26 -15.78 9.87
N THR A 44 21.11 -14.51 9.53
CA THR A 44 21.79 -13.89 8.38
C THR A 44 23.27 -13.62 8.70
N ALA A 45 24.07 -13.37 7.66
CA ALA A 45 25.47 -12.98 7.81
C ALA A 45 25.68 -11.73 8.68
N ASN A 46 24.67 -10.85 8.75
CA ASN A 46 24.69 -9.64 9.57
C ASN A 46 24.09 -9.87 10.97
N ASN A 47 23.99 -11.13 11.40
CA ASN A 47 23.47 -11.55 12.71
C ASN A 47 22.00 -11.15 12.99
N VAL A 48 21.21 -10.97 11.93
CA VAL A 48 19.76 -10.76 12.02
C VAL A 48 19.06 -12.12 12.02
N THR A 49 18.14 -12.35 12.94
CA THR A 49 17.36 -13.59 12.99
C THR A 49 16.08 -13.45 12.17
N ILE A 50 15.80 -14.46 11.35
CA ILE A 50 14.58 -14.55 10.53
C ILE A 50 13.85 -15.82 10.97
N ARG A 51 12.59 -15.65 11.39
CA ARG A 51 11.67 -16.73 11.73
C ARG A 51 10.63 -16.85 10.62
N TYR A 52 10.43 -18.02 10.04
CA TYR A 52 9.55 -18.15 8.88
C TYR A 52 8.86 -19.51 8.76
N LYS A 53 7.76 -19.52 8.00
CA LYS A 53 7.02 -20.70 7.54
C LYS A 53 6.85 -20.65 6.01
N GLU A 54 6.30 -21.73 5.45
CA GLU A 54 6.00 -21.89 4.03
C GLU A 54 4.48 -21.94 3.80
N PRO A 55 3.75 -20.81 3.87
CA PRO A 55 2.28 -20.79 3.83
C PRO A 55 1.70 -21.41 2.56
N GLY A 56 2.39 -21.28 1.42
CA GLY A 56 1.95 -21.89 0.16
C GLY A 56 1.88 -23.43 0.22
N ALA A 57 2.77 -24.07 0.96
CA ALA A 57 2.74 -25.53 1.17
C ALA A 57 1.51 -25.97 2.00
N GLU A 58 0.94 -25.04 2.77
CA GLU A 58 -0.29 -25.23 3.56
C GLU A 58 -1.55 -24.73 2.82
N GLY A 59 -1.42 -24.32 1.56
CA GLY A 59 -2.53 -23.88 0.71
C GLY A 59 -2.95 -22.42 0.89
N VAL A 60 -2.09 -21.59 1.51
CA VAL A 60 -2.37 -20.17 1.76
C VAL A 60 -1.68 -19.29 0.71
N CYS A 61 -2.50 -18.51 -0.02
CA CYS A 61 -2.12 -17.52 -1.04
C CYS A 61 -1.40 -18.07 -2.29
N GLU A 62 -0.17 -18.55 -2.21
CA GLU A 62 0.58 -19.10 -3.36
C GLU A 62 0.43 -20.61 -3.45
N THR A 63 -0.35 -21.07 -4.42
CA THR A 63 -0.76 -22.48 -4.59
C THR A 63 -0.25 -23.07 -5.90
N THR A 64 0.57 -22.33 -6.65
CA THR A 64 1.13 -22.80 -7.93
C THR A 64 2.11 -23.94 -7.68
N PRO A 65 1.94 -25.12 -8.32
CA PRO A 65 2.86 -26.24 -8.13
C PRO A 65 4.31 -25.86 -8.44
N GLY A 66 5.22 -26.18 -7.51
CA GLY A 66 6.65 -25.91 -7.66
C GLY A 66 7.09 -24.49 -7.33
N VAL A 67 6.18 -23.59 -6.93
CA VAL A 67 6.49 -22.22 -6.52
C VAL A 67 6.33 -22.12 -5.01
N LYS A 68 7.36 -21.64 -4.30
CA LYS A 68 7.28 -21.49 -2.86
C LYS A 68 6.92 -20.06 -2.46
N SER A 69 6.35 -19.94 -1.27
CA SER A 69 6.19 -18.67 -0.57
C SER A 69 6.67 -18.85 0.86
N TYR A 70 7.20 -17.78 1.44
CA TYR A 70 7.66 -17.77 2.81
C TYR A 70 7.05 -16.58 3.53
N SER A 71 6.67 -16.73 4.79
CA SER A 71 6.23 -15.60 5.62
C SER A 71 6.70 -15.75 7.05
N GLY A 72 6.83 -14.63 7.75
CA GLY A 72 7.19 -14.63 9.17
C GLY A 72 7.81 -13.30 9.58
N TYR A 73 8.80 -13.34 10.46
CA TYR A 73 9.38 -12.14 11.07
C TYR A 73 10.89 -12.04 10.82
N VAL A 74 11.34 -10.83 10.51
CA VAL A 74 12.74 -10.40 10.63
C VAL A 74 12.87 -9.72 12.00
N ASP A 75 13.68 -10.30 12.88
CA ASP A 75 13.87 -9.82 14.25
C ASP A 75 14.96 -8.75 14.27
N THR A 76 14.55 -7.48 14.36
CA THR A 76 15.46 -6.32 14.36
C THR A 76 15.94 -5.96 15.76
N SER A 77 15.18 -6.31 16.80
CA SER A 77 15.60 -6.25 18.21
C SER A 77 14.85 -7.32 19.03
N PRO A 78 15.17 -7.52 20.33
CA PRO A 78 14.42 -8.42 21.19
C PRO A 78 12.92 -8.07 21.32
N GLU A 79 12.54 -6.83 21.04
CA GLU A 79 11.17 -6.32 21.18
C GLU A 79 10.58 -5.81 19.85
N SER A 80 11.36 -5.81 18.77
CA SER A 80 10.96 -5.29 17.47
C SER A 80 11.14 -6.34 16.38
N HIS A 81 10.03 -6.62 15.71
CA HIS A 81 9.93 -7.67 14.72
C HIS A 81 9.17 -7.13 13.51
N THR A 82 9.76 -7.32 12.35
CA THR A 82 9.24 -6.84 11.07
C THR A 82 8.63 -8.01 10.34
N PHE A 83 7.30 -8.00 10.12
CA PHE A 83 6.67 -9.09 9.35
C PHE A 83 7.11 -9.00 7.89
N PHE A 84 7.28 -10.15 7.24
CA PHE A 84 7.48 -10.23 5.80
C PHE A 84 6.62 -11.31 5.18
N TRP A 85 6.19 -11.08 3.93
CA TRP A 85 5.68 -12.12 3.04
C TRP A 85 6.47 -12.10 1.73
N PHE A 86 7.01 -13.26 1.39
CA PHE A 86 7.83 -13.53 0.23
C PHE A 86 7.16 -14.51 -0.72
N PHE A 87 7.27 -14.24 -2.02
CA PHE A 87 6.83 -15.12 -3.10
C PHE A 87 8.01 -15.41 -4.04
N GLU A 88 8.31 -16.70 -4.28
CA GLU A 88 9.32 -17.09 -5.28
C GLU A 88 8.86 -16.72 -6.70
N ALA A 89 9.83 -16.39 -7.55
CA ALA A 89 9.54 -16.25 -8.96
C ALA A 89 9.13 -17.60 -9.56
N ARG A 90 8.11 -17.59 -10.43
CA ARG A 90 7.57 -18.81 -11.06
C ARG A 90 8.47 -19.39 -12.12
N HIS A 91 9.35 -18.56 -12.66
CA HIS A 91 10.32 -18.93 -13.67
C HIS A 91 11.71 -18.52 -13.19
N ASN A 92 12.64 -19.49 -13.19
CA ASN A 92 14.04 -19.30 -12.81
C ASN A 92 14.23 -18.59 -11.45
N PRO A 93 13.61 -19.08 -10.34
CA PRO A 93 13.68 -18.42 -9.03
C PRO A 93 15.10 -18.20 -8.51
N GLU A 94 16.07 -19.01 -8.96
CA GLU A 94 17.47 -18.90 -8.58
C GLU A 94 18.19 -17.70 -9.22
N THR A 95 17.70 -17.19 -10.35
CA THR A 95 18.34 -16.11 -11.12
C THR A 95 17.45 -14.91 -11.36
N ALA A 96 16.18 -15.00 -10.97
CA ALA A 96 15.22 -13.91 -11.06
C ALA A 96 15.65 -12.71 -10.18
N PRO A 97 15.51 -11.46 -10.69
CA PRO A 97 15.84 -10.28 -9.91
C PRO A 97 14.93 -10.12 -8.69
N ILE A 98 15.48 -9.48 -7.66
CA ILE A 98 14.73 -9.17 -6.43
C ILE A 98 13.91 -7.89 -6.62
N THR A 99 12.58 -7.98 -6.50
CA THR A 99 11.74 -6.80 -6.29
C THR A 99 11.37 -6.68 -4.80
N LEU A 100 11.44 -5.46 -4.29
CA LEU A 100 11.00 -5.11 -2.94
C LEU A 100 9.75 -4.25 -3.13
N TRP A 101 8.63 -4.69 -2.58
CA TRP A 101 7.35 -3.99 -2.72
C TRP A 101 6.96 -3.43 -1.36
N LEU A 102 7.07 -2.11 -1.24
CA LEU A 102 6.69 -1.37 -0.05
C LEU A 102 5.62 -0.36 -0.45
N ASN A 103 4.51 -0.37 0.27
CA ASN A 103 3.45 0.62 0.22
C ASN A 103 3.02 0.94 1.65
N GLY A 104 2.33 2.06 1.84
CA GLY A 104 1.87 2.47 3.15
C GLY A 104 2.01 3.98 3.40
N GLY A 105 2.13 4.36 4.67
CA GLY A 105 2.08 5.73 5.18
C GLY A 105 2.29 5.73 6.70
N PRO A 106 2.22 6.87 7.41
CA PRO A 106 2.25 6.87 8.86
C PRO A 106 1.11 6.03 9.39
N GLY A 107 1.40 5.12 10.30
CA GLY A 107 0.46 4.06 10.54
C GLY A 107 0.67 2.96 9.51
N SER A 108 0.44 3.15 8.18
CA SER A 108 0.13 2.30 6.94
C SER A 108 1.04 1.10 6.47
N ASP A 109 0.50 -0.13 6.24
CA ASP A 109 1.28 -1.37 5.88
C ASP A 109 1.29 -1.64 4.40
N SER A 110 2.28 -2.44 3.98
CA SER A 110 2.43 -2.84 2.61
C SER A 110 1.55 -4.04 2.19
N LEU A 111 0.78 -4.67 3.09
CA LEU A 111 -0.10 -5.80 2.75
C LEU A 111 -1.40 -5.35 2.08
N ILE A 112 -1.84 -4.10 2.25
CA ILE A 112 -3.04 -3.56 1.61
C ILE A 112 -3.01 -3.71 0.07
N GLY A 113 -1.94 -3.23 -0.58
CA GLY A 113 -1.75 -3.34 -2.03
C GLY A 113 -1.63 -4.79 -2.55
N LEU A 114 -1.17 -5.72 -1.70
CA LEU A 114 -1.16 -7.16 -2.04
C LEU A 114 -2.59 -7.71 -2.10
N PHE A 115 -3.38 -7.52 -1.03
CA PHE A 115 -4.68 -8.14 -0.87
C PHE A 115 -5.80 -7.46 -1.67
N GLU A 116 -5.74 -6.14 -1.80
CA GLU A 116 -6.81 -5.33 -2.38
C GLU A 116 -6.58 -5.03 -3.87
N GLY A 117 -5.32 -5.11 -4.33
CA GLY A 117 -4.92 -4.79 -5.68
C GLY A 117 -4.49 -6.00 -6.51
N LEU A 118 -3.25 -6.42 -6.29
CA LEU A 118 -2.54 -7.35 -7.18
C LEU A 118 -3.19 -8.75 -7.20
N LEU A 119 -3.64 -9.26 -6.05
CA LEU A 119 -4.30 -10.56 -5.98
C LEU A 119 -5.71 -10.55 -6.60
N ASP A 120 -6.47 -9.46 -6.45
CA ASP A 120 -7.80 -9.32 -7.05
C ASP A 120 -7.73 -9.22 -8.58
N ALA A 121 -6.83 -8.38 -9.10
CA ALA A 121 -6.55 -8.29 -10.53
C ALA A 121 -6.17 -9.66 -11.11
N ARG A 122 -5.30 -10.40 -10.41
CA ARG A 122 -4.89 -11.76 -10.79
C ARG A 122 -6.07 -12.73 -10.82
N TYR A 123 -6.94 -12.70 -9.81
CA TYR A 123 -8.10 -13.56 -9.72
C TYR A 123 -9.08 -13.31 -10.88
N LYS A 124 -9.38 -12.03 -11.15
CA LYS A 124 -10.25 -11.60 -12.27
C LYS A 124 -9.69 -11.98 -13.64
N ILE A 125 -8.38 -11.98 -13.81
CA ILE A 125 -7.74 -12.46 -15.05
C ILE A 125 -7.79 -13.99 -15.13
N ALA A 126 -7.47 -14.69 -14.05
CA ALA A 126 -7.39 -16.16 -14.04
C ALA A 126 -8.75 -16.84 -14.25
N ASN A 127 -9.84 -16.24 -13.75
CA ASN A 127 -11.19 -16.75 -13.91
C ASN A 127 -11.87 -16.29 -15.22
N GLY A 128 -11.15 -15.55 -16.08
CA GLY A 128 -11.65 -15.04 -17.35
C GLY A 128 -12.65 -13.87 -17.25
N SER A 129 -12.86 -13.31 -16.06
CA SER A 129 -13.74 -12.13 -15.89
C SER A 129 -13.16 -10.87 -16.53
N VAL A 130 -11.83 -10.84 -16.72
CA VAL A 130 -11.10 -9.73 -17.32
C VAL A 130 -10.02 -10.26 -18.25
N ASN A 131 -9.92 -9.69 -19.46
CA ASN A 131 -8.80 -9.96 -20.37
C ASN A 131 -7.52 -9.30 -19.83
N GLY A 132 -6.49 -10.09 -19.54
CA GLY A 132 -5.20 -9.59 -19.09
C GLY A 132 -4.13 -10.66 -19.05
N VAL A 133 -2.87 -10.27 -18.89
CA VAL A 133 -1.76 -11.21 -18.66
C VAL A 133 -1.66 -11.40 -17.15
N GLN A 134 -1.80 -12.63 -16.66
CA GLN A 134 -1.66 -12.94 -15.24
C GLN A 134 -0.29 -12.45 -14.74
N LEU A 135 -0.23 -11.93 -13.50
CA LEU A 135 1.04 -11.61 -12.83
C LEU A 135 2.02 -12.77 -13.02
N ASN A 136 3.06 -12.52 -13.81
CA ASN A 136 4.18 -13.42 -13.92
C ASN A 136 5.22 -12.89 -12.94
N PHE A 137 5.22 -13.44 -11.72
CA PHE A 137 6.27 -13.16 -10.75
C PHE A 137 7.58 -13.72 -11.34
N ASN A 138 8.25 -12.94 -12.17
CA ASN A 138 9.65 -13.14 -12.53
C ASN A 138 10.55 -12.26 -11.66
N SER A 139 9.98 -11.65 -10.61
CA SER A 139 10.67 -10.80 -9.65
C SER A 139 10.11 -11.03 -8.23
N LEU A 140 11.02 -11.06 -7.26
CA LEU A 140 10.79 -11.27 -5.82
C LEU A 140 9.83 -10.22 -5.23
N GLY A 141 9.19 -10.47 -4.10
CA GLY A 141 8.49 -9.41 -3.36
C GLY A 141 8.67 -9.65 -1.87
N ILE A 142 9.24 -8.69 -1.14
CA ILE A 142 9.23 -8.67 0.33
C ILE A 142 8.22 -7.59 0.72
N ILE A 143 7.19 -7.96 1.48
CA ILE A 143 6.11 -7.05 1.87
C ILE A 143 6.13 -6.90 3.39
N ASN A 144 6.41 -5.69 3.89
CA ASN A 144 6.54 -5.33 5.31
C ASN A 144 5.29 -4.61 5.84
N GLY A 145 4.98 -4.60 7.15
CA GLY A 145 3.78 -3.91 7.62
C GLY A 145 3.61 -3.47 9.07
N ILE A 146 2.95 -2.31 9.23
CA ILE A 146 2.01 -1.77 10.28
C ILE A 146 1.11 -0.70 9.58
N ILE A 147 -0.22 -0.40 9.91
CA ILE A 147 -1.16 0.43 9.04
C ILE A 147 -1.89 1.81 9.44
N ASP A 148 -2.41 2.70 8.51
CA ASP A 148 -3.66 3.54 8.43
C ASP A 148 -3.93 4.36 7.10
N GLU A 149 -5.15 4.27 6.53
CA GLU A 149 -5.80 5.32 5.69
C GLU A 149 -7.29 5.43 6.09
N ALA A 150 -7.73 6.63 6.45
CA ALA A 150 -9.14 6.92 6.76
C ALA A 150 -9.74 7.95 5.78
N ILE A 151 -10.82 7.52 5.12
CA ILE A 151 -11.84 8.26 4.37
C ILE A 151 -11.41 8.75 2.97
N GLN A 152 -11.78 8.00 1.90
CA GLN A 152 -12.73 8.38 0.82
C GLN A 152 -13.16 7.17 -0.06
N ASP A 153 -14.47 7.09 -0.37
CA ASP A 153 -15.17 6.21 -1.34
C ASP A 153 -15.11 4.66 -1.09
N PRO A 154 -15.77 3.76 -1.87
CA PRO A 154 -16.20 2.45 -1.38
C PRO A 154 -14.97 1.57 -1.20
N THR A 155 -14.50 1.55 0.03
CA THR A 155 -13.26 0.96 0.49
C THR A 155 -13.14 -0.46 -0.07
N PRO A 156 -11.94 -0.89 -0.45
CA PRO A 156 -11.74 -2.28 -0.80
C PRO A 156 -12.32 -3.21 0.30
N PRO A 157 -12.91 -4.35 -0.07
CA PRO A 157 -13.66 -5.13 0.90
C PRO A 157 -12.75 -5.69 2.01
N SER A 158 -13.13 -5.47 3.27
CA SER A 158 -12.36 -5.91 4.44
C SER A 158 -12.45 -7.43 4.75
N TYR A 159 -12.86 -8.26 3.79
CA TYR A 159 -13.01 -9.71 4.03
C TYR A 159 -11.68 -10.40 4.34
N TYR A 160 -10.55 -9.86 3.84
CA TYR A 160 -9.23 -10.43 4.07
C TYR A 160 -8.85 -10.38 5.56
N ASN A 161 -9.35 -9.39 6.33
CA ASN A 161 -9.20 -9.37 7.79
C ASN A 161 -9.78 -10.63 8.45
N LYS A 162 -10.96 -11.09 7.98
CA LYS A 162 -11.57 -12.33 8.48
C LYS A 162 -10.80 -13.58 8.04
N PHE A 163 -10.18 -13.54 6.85
CA PHE A 163 -9.34 -14.62 6.35
C PHE A 163 -8.05 -14.75 7.18
N LEU A 164 -7.35 -13.63 7.40
CA LEU A 164 -6.11 -13.56 8.19
C LEU A 164 -6.33 -13.89 9.67
N ALA A 165 -7.54 -13.68 10.19
CA ALA A 165 -7.89 -14.03 11.56
C ALA A 165 -8.21 -15.52 11.79
N LYS A 166 -8.21 -16.39 10.76
CA LYS A 166 -8.43 -17.83 10.94
C LYS A 166 -7.20 -18.46 11.60
N ASP A 167 -7.41 -19.29 12.63
CA ASP A 167 -6.32 -20.01 13.31
C ASP A 167 -5.42 -20.80 12.35
N SER A 168 -6.03 -21.46 11.35
CA SER A 168 -5.28 -22.21 10.33
C SER A 168 -4.42 -21.30 9.46
N VAL A 169 -4.88 -20.07 9.18
CA VAL A 169 -4.12 -19.11 8.38
C VAL A 169 -3.02 -18.49 9.22
N MET A 170 -3.31 -18.11 10.48
CA MET A 170 -2.32 -17.58 11.41
C MET A 170 -1.19 -18.58 11.66
N ASP A 171 -1.51 -19.85 11.94
CA ASP A 171 -0.49 -20.88 12.08
C ASP A 171 0.29 -21.04 10.79
N ALA A 172 -0.36 -21.13 9.62
CA ALA A 172 0.32 -21.28 8.32
C ALA A 172 1.30 -20.14 8.01
N ILE A 173 0.95 -18.89 8.31
CA ILE A 173 1.81 -17.73 8.06
C ILE A 173 2.81 -17.43 9.18
N GLY A 174 2.77 -18.20 10.28
CA GLY A 174 3.72 -18.10 11.38
C GLY A 174 3.45 -16.97 12.37
N VAL A 175 2.19 -16.61 12.57
CA VAL A 175 1.77 -15.54 13.50
C VAL A 175 0.82 -16.07 14.56
N ASN A 176 0.78 -15.40 15.71
CA ASN A 176 -0.15 -15.67 16.83
C ASN A 176 -0.88 -14.40 17.28
N ILE A 177 -0.95 -13.39 16.42
CA ILE A 177 -1.63 -12.14 16.69
C ILE A 177 -2.59 -11.85 15.56
N ASN A 178 -3.75 -11.32 15.91
CA ASN A 178 -4.72 -10.91 14.90
C ASN A 178 -4.18 -9.72 14.12
N TYR A 179 -4.25 -9.83 12.80
CA TYR A 179 -3.98 -8.73 11.90
C TYR A 179 -4.94 -7.57 12.19
N THR A 180 -4.39 -6.37 12.24
CA THR A 180 -5.13 -5.12 12.30
C THR A 180 -4.71 -4.29 11.13
N GLN A 181 -5.71 -3.77 10.39
CA GLN A 181 -5.44 -2.91 9.26
C GLN A 181 -4.98 -1.49 9.67
N SER A 182 -4.63 -1.20 10.93
CA SER A 182 -3.95 0.04 11.33
C SER A 182 -3.55 0.09 12.79
N ASN A 183 -2.59 0.95 13.12
CA ASN A 183 -2.17 1.25 14.48
C ASN A 183 -2.10 2.76 14.72
N ASN A 184 -3.10 3.28 15.44
CA ASN A 184 -3.21 4.69 15.80
C ASN A 184 -2.07 5.18 16.70
N ASP A 185 -1.53 4.32 17.57
CA ASP A 185 -0.42 4.72 18.44
C ASP A 185 0.83 5.02 17.60
N VAL A 186 1.07 4.22 16.56
CA VAL A 186 2.14 4.45 15.58
C VAL A 186 1.86 5.70 14.76
N TYR A 187 0.64 5.84 14.23
CA TYR A 187 0.23 7.04 13.49
C TYR A 187 0.50 8.33 14.29
N TYR A 188 0.00 8.38 15.54
CA TYR A 188 0.19 9.54 16.40
C TYR A 188 1.63 9.74 16.84
N ALA A 189 2.44 8.68 16.94
CA ALA A 189 3.87 8.83 17.21
C ALA A 189 4.58 9.55 16.07
N PHE A 190 4.37 9.12 14.82
CA PHE A 190 4.90 9.81 13.62
C PHE A 190 4.39 11.24 13.48
N GLN A 191 3.11 11.46 13.81
CA GLN A 191 2.54 12.80 13.79
C GLN A 191 3.18 13.72 14.83
N GLN A 192 3.43 13.21 16.05
CA GLN A 192 4.03 14.00 17.14
C GLN A 192 5.49 14.36 16.88
N THR A 193 6.23 13.54 16.12
CA THR A 193 7.62 13.85 15.74
C THR A 193 7.72 14.79 14.54
N GLY A 194 6.60 15.11 13.90
CA GLY A 194 6.58 15.97 12.70
C GLY A 194 7.13 15.28 11.44
N ASP A 195 7.13 13.94 11.42
CA ASP A 195 7.73 13.15 10.34
C ASP A 195 7.11 13.47 8.97
N PHE A 196 5.80 13.69 8.91
CA PHE A 196 5.07 14.00 7.68
C PHE A 196 5.41 15.36 7.03
N VAL A 197 6.11 16.26 7.75
CA VAL A 197 6.59 17.55 7.24
C VAL A 197 8.12 17.63 7.23
N TRP A 198 8.76 16.48 7.32
CA TRP A 198 10.21 16.40 7.30
C TRP A 198 10.75 16.96 5.96
N PRO A 199 11.78 17.83 5.98
CA PRO A 199 12.01 18.75 4.87
C PRO A 199 12.76 18.14 3.67
N ASN A 200 13.32 16.93 3.77
CA ASN A 200 14.26 16.37 2.77
C ASN A 200 13.70 15.26 1.87
N PHE A 201 12.39 15.04 1.81
CA PHE A 201 11.83 13.94 1.00
C PHE A 201 12.12 14.07 -0.51
N ILE A 202 12.29 15.29 -1.02
CA ILE A 202 12.67 15.50 -2.43
C ILE A 202 14.14 15.13 -2.65
N GLU A 203 15.01 15.49 -1.72
CA GLU A 203 16.43 15.16 -1.72
C GLU A 203 16.65 13.64 -1.66
N ASP A 204 15.84 12.92 -0.87
CA ASP A 204 15.86 11.46 -0.81
C ASP A 204 15.44 10.84 -2.16
N LEU A 205 14.42 11.41 -2.81
CA LEU A 205 14.03 11.01 -4.18
C LEU A 205 15.16 11.28 -5.18
N GLU A 206 15.85 12.43 -5.10
CA GLU A 206 16.99 12.77 -5.95
C GLU A 206 18.15 11.80 -5.77
N GLU A 207 18.43 11.36 -4.54
CA GLU A 207 19.43 10.33 -4.25
C GLU A 207 19.06 8.99 -4.90
N ILE A 208 17.80 8.56 -4.78
CA ILE A 208 17.32 7.33 -5.44
C ILE A 208 17.44 7.45 -6.96
N LEU A 209 17.12 8.61 -7.54
CA LEU A 209 17.24 8.86 -8.98
C LEU A 209 18.69 8.89 -9.48
N ALA A 210 19.68 9.00 -8.59
CA ALA A 210 21.10 8.86 -8.93
C ALA A 210 21.56 7.38 -8.98
N LEU A 211 20.78 6.46 -8.40
CA LEU A 211 21.08 5.03 -8.42
C LEU A 211 20.64 4.37 -9.74
N PRO A 212 21.20 3.22 -10.12
CA PRO A 212 20.80 2.47 -11.31
C PRO A 212 19.47 1.70 -11.09
N VAL A 213 18.47 2.38 -10.53
CA VAL A 213 17.14 1.86 -10.24
C VAL A 213 16.10 2.58 -11.09
N ARG A 214 14.92 1.98 -11.22
CA ARG A 214 13.77 2.60 -11.89
C ARG A 214 12.80 3.12 -10.86
N VAL A 215 12.31 4.35 -11.07
CA VAL A 215 11.36 5.03 -10.20
C VAL A 215 10.10 5.35 -11.00
N SER A 216 8.95 4.91 -10.51
CA SER A 216 7.64 5.16 -11.14
C SER A 216 6.69 5.76 -10.11
N LEU A 217 6.30 7.01 -10.32
CA LEU A 217 5.30 7.70 -9.53
C LEU A 217 3.92 7.43 -10.14
N ILE A 218 3.02 6.83 -9.38
CA ILE A 218 1.68 6.40 -9.85
C ILE A 218 0.63 7.03 -8.94
N TYR A 219 -0.30 7.77 -9.53
CA TYR A 219 -1.29 8.54 -8.78
C TYR A 219 -2.68 8.35 -9.40
N GLY A 220 -3.67 8.02 -8.57
CA GLY A 220 -5.08 8.03 -8.95
C GLY A 220 -5.60 9.46 -9.05
N ASP A 221 -6.38 9.77 -10.08
CA ASP A 221 -6.84 11.14 -10.32
C ASP A 221 -8.10 11.55 -9.56
N ALA A 222 -8.69 10.62 -8.80
CA ALA A 222 -9.78 10.86 -7.86
C ALA A 222 -9.28 10.90 -6.39
N ASP A 223 -7.98 10.74 -6.13
CA ASP A 223 -7.41 10.85 -4.80
C ASP A 223 -7.27 12.33 -4.38
N TYR A 224 -7.89 12.68 -3.24
CA TYR A 224 -7.73 13.99 -2.61
C TYR A 224 -6.51 14.06 -1.68
N ILE A 225 -6.27 13.04 -0.85
CA ILE A 225 -5.27 13.07 0.21
C ILE A 225 -3.85 13.09 -0.38
N CYS A 226 -3.59 12.23 -1.37
CA CYS A 226 -2.33 12.16 -2.10
C CYS A 226 -2.58 12.48 -3.58
N ASN A 227 -3.13 13.66 -3.84
CA ASN A 227 -3.55 14.03 -5.19
C ASN A 227 -2.40 14.05 -6.22
N TRP A 228 -2.76 13.72 -7.47
CA TRP A 228 -1.82 13.66 -8.59
C TRP A 228 -1.20 15.02 -8.95
N PHE A 229 -1.81 16.15 -8.58
CA PHE A 229 -1.22 17.48 -8.80
C PHE A 229 0.04 17.65 -7.95
N GLY A 230 0.00 17.25 -6.68
CA GLY A 230 1.15 17.23 -5.77
C GLY A 230 2.25 16.31 -6.29
N GLY A 231 1.89 15.08 -6.66
CA GLY A 231 2.83 14.12 -7.26
C GLY A 231 3.50 14.64 -8.53
N GLN A 232 2.73 15.30 -9.40
CA GLN A 232 3.26 15.95 -10.59
C GLN A 232 4.25 17.06 -10.22
N ALA A 233 3.89 17.95 -9.28
CA ALA A 233 4.75 19.03 -8.84
C ALA A 233 6.09 18.50 -8.30
N VAL A 234 6.06 17.46 -7.46
CA VAL A 234 7.26 16.78 -6.94
C VAL A 234 8.11 16.22 -8.09
N SER A 235 7.49 15.52 -9.04
CA SER A 235 8.22 14.93 -10.19
C SER A 235 8.95 15.98 -11.04
N LEU A 236 8.40 17.19 -11.14
CA LEU A 236 8.97 18.29 -11.92
C LEU A 236 10.00 19.09 -11.11
N ALA A 237 9.84 19.16 -9.79
CA ALA A 237 10.72 19.87 -8.88
C ALA A 237 12.04 19.13 -8.64
N ALA A 238 12.02 17.79 -8.61
CA ALA A 238 13.21 16.97 -8.38
C ALA A 238 14.39 17.36 -9.30
N ASN A 239 15.55 17.52 -8.69
CA ASN A 239 16.78 18.00 -9.30
C ASN A 239 17.85 16.90 -9.37
N TYR A 240 17.83 16.16 -10.48
CA TYR A 240 18.75 15.07 -10.76
C TYR A 240 19.34 15.21 -12.17
N SER A 241 20.33 14.37 -12.50
CA SER A 241 21.14 14.51 -13.74
C SER A 241 20.34 14.54 -15.05
N GLN A 242 19.17 13.90 -15.10
CA GLN A 242 18.30 13.82 -16.27
C GLN A 242 17.02 14.66 -16.15
N ALA A 243 16.95 15.55 -15.15
CA ALA A 243 15.75 16.31 -14.84
C ALA A 243 15.32 17.24 -15.99
N ALA A 244 16.26 17.84 -16.72
CA ALA A 244 15.94 18.67 -17.88
C ALA A 244 15.25 17.85 -19.00
N GLN A 245 15.73 16.63 -19.22
CA GLN A 245 15.19 15.73 -20.24
C GLN A 245 13.80 15.21 -19.84
N PHE A 246 13.61 14.85 -18.57
CA PHE A 246 12.29 14.50 -18.04
C PHE A 246 11.29 15.66 -18.10
N ARG A 247 11.73 16.88 -17.75
CA ARG A 247 10.88 18.09 -17.88
C ARG A 247 10.48 18.37 -19.32
N SER A 248 11.35 18.02 -20.29
CA SER A 248 11.06 18.13 -21.73
C SER A 248 10.18 17.01 -22.30
N ALA A 249 9.99 15.91 -21.57
CA ALA A 249 9.14 14.81 -22.00
C ALA A 249 7.65 15.18 -21.87
N GLY A 250 6.85 14.72 -22.82
CA GLY A 250 5.41 15.00 -22.88
C GLY A 250 4.55 13.86 -22.33
N TYR A 251 3.36 14.17 -21.83
CA TYR A 251 2.34 13.23 -21.41
C TYR A 251 1.79 12.43 -22.58
N THR A 252 1.95 11.12 -22.53
CA THR A 252 1.46 10.15 -23.53
C THR A 252 0.42 9.24 -22.89
N PRO A 253 -0.65 8.86 -23.61
CA PRO A 253 -1.64 7.93 -23.09
C PRO A 253 -1.04 6.63 -22.53
N LEU A 254 -1.47 6.26 -21.32
CA LEU A 254 -1.28 4.92 -20.75
C LEU A 254 -2.34 4.01 -21.36
N LYS A 255 -1.92 3.10 -22.24
CA LYS A 255 -2.82 2.16 -22.91
C LYS A 255 -2.53 0.71 -22.55
N VAL A 256 -3.60 -0.06 -22.35
CA VAL A 256 -3.57 -1.51 -22.21
C VAL A 256 -4.60 -2.09 -23.17
N ASN A 257 -4.15 -2.93 -24.11
CA ASN A 257 -5.01 -3.54 -25.14
C ASN A 257 -5.88 -2.52 -25.90
N GLY A 258 -5.32 -1.33 -26.18
CA GLY A 258 -5.99 -0.24 -26.88
C GLY A 258 -6.92 0.63 -26.02
N VAL A 259 -7.19 0.24 -24.77
CA VAL A 259 -7.97 1.04 -23.82
C VAL A 259 -7.04 1.99 -23.06
N GLU A 260 -7.42 3.25 -22.97
CA GLU A 260 -6.69 4.29 -22.24
C GLU A 260 -7.12 4.32 -20.77
N TYR A 261 -6.14 4.27 -19.88
CA TYR A 261 -6.34 4.21 -18.42
C TYR A 261 -5.73 5.41 -17.70
N GLY A 262 -5.07 6.31 -18.42
CA GLY A 262 -4.29 7.37 -17.81
C GLY A 262 -3.37 8.04 -18.81
N GLU A 263 -2.47 8.85 -18.29
CA GLU A 263 -1.41 9.51 -19.04
C GLU A 263 -0.10 9.48 -18.25
N THR A 264 1.00 9.27 -18.96
CA THR A 264 2.33 9.11 -18.38
C THR A 264 3.34 10.04 -19.03
N ARG A 265 4.25 10.57 -18.21
CA ARG A 265 5.46 11.26 -18.61
C ARG A 265 6.63 10.40 -18.19
N GLU A 266 7.52 10.08 -19.11
CA GLU A 266 8.65 9.20 -18.84
C GLU A 266 9.90 9.67 -19.57
N TYR A 267 11.03 9.63 -18.87
CA TYR A 267 12.37 9.75 -19.44
C TYR A 267 13.31 8.78 -18.73
N GLY A 268 13.99 7.92 -19.50
CA GLY A 268 14.94 6.95 -18.96
C GLY A 268 14.31 6.10 -17.85
N ASN A 269 14.85 6.20 -16.64
CA ASN A 269 14.42 5.42 -15.48
C ASN A 269 13.35 6.11 -14.61
N PHE A 270 12.91 7.32 -14.95
CA PHE A 270 11.92 8.06 -14.17
C PHE A 270 10.61 8.26 -14.93
N SER A 271 9.51 7.93 -14.29
CA SER A 271 8.16 8.15 -14.82
C SER A 271 7.21 8.74 -13.77
N PHE A 272 6.27 9.53 -14.26
CA PHE A 272 5.09 9.99 -13.53
C PHE A 272 3.84 9.59 -14.32
N THR A 273 2.87 8.99 -13.65
CA THR A 273 1.64 8.47 -14.26
C THR A 273 0.43 8.92 -13.45
N ARG A 274 -0.49 9.60 -14.13
CA ARG A 274 -1.85 9.85 -13.66
C ARG A 274 -2.75 8.73 -14.17
N VAL A 275 -3.46 8.07 -13.28
CA VAL A 275 -4.38 6.97 -13.59
C VAL A 275 -5.81 7.47 -13.42
N TYR A 276 -6.62 7.33 -14.47
CA TYR A 276 -7.97 7.85 -14.53
C TYR A 276 -8.94 7.02 -13.68
N GLU A 277 -9.92 7.68 -13.08
CA GLU A 277 -11.02 7.05 -12.33
C GLU A 277 -10.52 6.16 -11.20
N ALA A 278 -9.42 6.58 -10.55
CA ALA A 278 -8.80 5.85 -9.45
C ALA A 278 -8.61 6.75 -8.23
N GLY A 279 -9.04 6.28 -7.07
CA GLY A 279 -8.74 6.89 -5.77
C GLY A 279 -7.35 6.50 -5.24
N HIS A 280 -7.16 6.56 -3.93
CA HIS A 280 -5.88 6.28 -3.25
C HIS A 280 -5.33 4.90 -3.60
N GLU A 281 -6.18 3.88 -3.49
CA GLU A 281 -5.84 2.49 -3.84
C GLU A 281 -6.00 2.23 -5.34
N VAL A 282 -5.13 2.84 -6.16
CA VAL A 282 -5.15 2.73 -7.64
C VAL A 282 -5.35 1.29 -8.16
N PRO A 283 -4.71 0.25 -7.59
CA PRO A 283 -4.92 -1.13 -8.01
C PRO A 283 -6.35 -1.66 -7.83
N TYR A 284 -7.11 -1.16 -6.85
CA TYR A 284 -8.49 -1.57 -6.63
C TYR A 284 -9.41 -0.99 -7.73
N TYR A 285 -9.26 0.30 -8.02
CA TYR A 285 -10.08 1.01 -9.01
C TYR A 285 -9.71 0.64 -10.45
N GLN A 286 -8.40 0.53 -10.73
CA GLN A 286 -7.86 0.24 -12.07
C GLN A 286 -6.90 -0.95 -12.03
N PRO A 287 -7.40 -2.19 -11.78
CA PRO A 287 -6.57 -3.38 -11.59
C PRO A 287 -5.76 -3.76 -12.83
N ILE A 288 -6.33 -3.55 -14.03
CA ILE A 288 -5.67 -3.87 -15.31
C ILE A 288 -4.50 -2.92 -15.56
N ALA A 289 -4.74 -1.62 -15.39
CA ALA A 289 -3.73 -0.59 -15.57
C ALA A 289 -2.58 -0.76 -14.57
N SER A 290 -2.92 -0.92 -13.29
CA SER A 290 -1.95 -1.11 -12.20
C SER A 290 -1.06 -2.32 -12.41
N LEU A 291 -1.63 -3.44 -12.87
CA LEU A 291 -0.84 -4.61 -13.22
C LEU A 291 0.15 -4.34 -14.36
N GLN A 292 -0.29 -3.63 -15.41
CA GLN A 292 0.60 -3.30 -16.50
C GLN A 292 1.66 -2.29 -16.08
N LEU A 293 1.33 -1.29 -15.28
CA LEU A 293 2.29 -0.36 -14.69
C LEU A 293 3.36 -1.11 -13.90
N PHE A 294 2.96 -2.00 -12.99
CA PHE A 294 3.88 -2.82 -12.23
C PHE A 294 4.82 -3.64 -13.12
N ASN A 295 4.24 -4.43 -14.06
CA ASN A 295 5.01 -5.25 -14.99
C ASN A 295 5.97 -4.40 -15.84
N ARG A 296 5.49 -3.27 -16.36
CA ARG A 296 6.30 -2.39 -17.21
C ARG A 296 7.46 -1.82 -16.43
N THR A 297 7.22 -1.33 -15.21
CA THR A 297 8.25 -0.82 -14.30
C THR A 297 9.32 -1.88 -14.03
N ILE A 298 8.95 -3.03 -13.46
CA ILE A 298 9.93 -4.03 -13.00
C ILE A 298 10.71 -4.70 -14.15
N PHE A 299 10.11 -4.78 -15.34
CA PHE A 299 10.77 -5.41 -16.49
C PHE A 299 11.42 -4.41 -17.44
N GLY A 300 11.41 -3.11 -17.16
CA GLY A 300 12.07 -2.15 -18.05
C GLY A 300 11.34 -1.98 -19.39
N TRP A 301 10.01 -2.03 -19.42
CA TRP A 301 9.21 -1.63 -20.59
C TRP A 301 8.72 -0.21 -20.47
N ASP A 302 8.47 0.48 -21.59
CA ASP A 302 7.86 1.81 -21.58
C ASP A 302 6.51 1.80 -20.86
N ILE A 303 6.24 2.84 -20.08
CA ILE A 303 5.02 2.91 -19.27
C ILE A 303 3.79 3.09 -20.15
N ALA A 304 3.89 3.82 -21.27
CA ALA A 304 2.76 4.16 -22.12
C ALA A 304 2.06 2.92 -22.71
N GLU A 305 2.80 2.05 -23.39
CA GLU A 305 2.22 0.91 -24.11
C GLU A 305 2.83 -0.45 -23.74
N GLY A 306 4.01 -0.48 -23.13
CA GLY A 306 4.70 -1.72 -22.76
C GLY A 306 5.21 -2.52 -23.96
N GLN A 307 5.54 -1.85 -25.07
CA GLN A 307 5.98 -2.46 -26.32
C GLN A 307 7.48 -2.32 -26.56
N LYS A 308 8.14 -1.38 -25.89
CA LYS A 308 9.55 -1.04 -26.07
C LYS A 308 10.28 -1.27 -24.76
N LYS A 309 11.37 -2.04 -24.81
CA LYS A 309 12.33 -2.03 -23.69
C LYS A 309 12.93 -0.64 -23.60
N ILE A 310 12.93 -0.04 -22.41
CA ILE A 310 13.54 1.27 -22.22
C ILE A 310 15.07 1.16 -22.35
N TRP A 311 15.65 2.16 -22.96
CA TRP A 311 17.09 2.43 -22.96
C TRP A 311 17.29 3.85 -22.40
N PRO A 312 18.52 4.24 -21.99
CA PRO A 312 18.75 5.46 -21.20
C PRO A 312 18.25 6.79 -21.81
N SER A 313 17.91 6.82 -23.10
CA SER A 313 17.39 8.00 -23.81
C SER A 313 15.94 7.88 -24.26
N TYR A 314 15.22 6.83 -23.83
CA TYR A 314 13.78 6.74 -24.08
C TYR A 314 13.07 7.94 -23.46
N LYS A 315 12.11 8.50 -24.20
CA LYS A 315 11.27 9.61 -23.76
C LYS A 315 9.87 9.53 -24.35
N THR A 316 8.89 9.96 -23.58
CA THR A 316 7.51 10.18 -24.07
C THR A 316 7.42 11.50 -24.85
N ASN A 317 6.55 11.54 -25.87
CA ASN A 317 6.50 12.64 -26.86
C ASN A 317 5.11 13.29 -27.01
N GLY A 318 4.24 13.19 -26.01
CA GLY A 318 2.91 13.80 -26.06
C GLY A 318 2.86 15.24 -25.54
N THR A 319 1.77 15.65 -24.90
CA THR A 319 1.52 17.06 -24.53
C THR A 319 2.35 17.52 -23.33
N ALA A 320 2.67 18.80 -23.22
CA ALA A 320 3.41 19.32 -22.06
C ALA A 320 2.63 19.15 -20.74
N THR A 321 1.30 19.21 -20.81
CA THR A 321 0.38 19.09 -19.68
C THR A 321 -0.48 17.85 -19.82
N ALA A 322 -0.87 17.30 -18.67
CA ALA A 322 -1.95 16.33 -18.54
C ALA A 322 -3.28 17.03 -18.89
N THR A 323 -4.04 16.54 -19.87
CA THR A 323 -5.20 17.28 -20.43
C THR A 323 -6.56 16.62 -20.23
N HIS A 324 -6.59 15.38 -19.75
CA HIS A 324 -7.85 14.65 -19.57
C HIS A 324 -8.72 15.27 -18.49
N THR A 325 -10.00 15.48 -18.83
CA THR A 325 -11.03 15.94 -17.91
C THR A 325 -12.11 14.88 -17.80
N GLN A 326 -12.58 14.63 -16.58
CA GLN A 326 -13.73 13.75 -16.35
C GLN A 326 -15.01 14.56 -16.26
N SER A 327 -16.12 13.99 -16.75
CA SER A 327 -17.44 14.58 -16.56
C SER A 327 -17.84 14.44 -15.09
N SER A 328 -18.35 15.52 -14.48
CA SER A 328 -18.81 15.45 -13.10
C SER A 328 -19.99 14.48 -12.95
N VAL A 329 -19.96 13.64 -11.91
CA VAL A 329 -21.13 12.84 -11.54
C VAL A 329 -22.20 13.80 -11.00
N PRO A 330 -23.47 13.74 -11.47
CA PRO A 330 -24.54 14.56 -10.93
C PRO A 330 -24.67 14.37 -9.43
N LEU A 331 -24.77 15.48 -8.68
CA LEU A 331 -25.03 15.41 -7.24
C LEU A 331 -26.34 14.66 -6.97
N PRO A 332 -26.41 13.83 -5.91
CA PRO A 332 -27.66 13.22 -5.49
C PRO A 332 -28.75 14.28 -5.30
N THR A 333 -29.96 14.01 -5.75
CA THR A 333 -31.10 14.90 -5.54
C THR A 333 -31.31 15.10 -4.04
N ALA A 334 -31.34 16.36 -3.58
CA ALA A 334 -31.53 16.68 -2.17
C ALA A 334 -32.78 15.97 -1.63
N THR A 335 -32.61 15.08 -0.64
CA THR A 335 -33.72 14.44 0.03
C THR A 335 -34.49 15.52 0.79
N SER A 336 -35.74 15.79 0.40
CA SER A 336 -36.60 16.71 1.15
C SER A 336 -36.77 16.15 2.56
N MET A 337 -36.29 16.87 3.58
CA MET A 337 -36.61 16.53 4.96
C MET A 337 -38.12 16.63 5.13
N SER A 338 -38.80 15.49 5.25
CA SER A 338 -40.17 15.48 5.76
C SER A 338 -40.09 15.98 7.20
N SER A 339 -40.70 17.13 7.47
CA SER A 339 -40.89 17.64 8.82
C SER A 339 -41.56 16.56 9.67
N VAL A 340 -40.78 15.94 10.56
CA VAL A 340 -41.34 15.13 11.63
C VAL A 340 -42.04 16.10 12.57
N ASN A 341 -43.36 16.22 12.42
CA ASN A 341 -44.20 16.87 13.41
C ASN A 341 -44.09 16.04 14.69
N MET A 342 -43.37 16.56 15.69
CA MET A 342 -43.57 16.12 17.06
C MET A 342 -44.92 16.64 17.52
N ALA A 343 -45.88 15.75 17.68
CA ALA A 343 -47.11 15.95 18.45
C ALA A 343 -47.28 14.77 19.40
#